data_AF-A0A1D6LP84-F1
#
_entry.id   AF-A0A1D6LP84-F1
#
_cell.length_a   1.000
_cell.length_b   1.000
_cell.length_c   1.000
_cell.angle_alpha   90.00
_cell.angle_beta   90.00
_cell.angle_gamma   90.00
#
_symmetry.space_group_name_H-M   'P 1'
#
loop_
_entity.id
_entity.type
_entity.pdbx_description
1 polymer ?
#
loop_
_entity_poly.entity_id
_entity_poly.type
_entity_poly.pdbx_seq_one_letter_code
_entity_poly.pdbx_strand_id
1 'polypeptide(L)'
;MAWTATSLTLHSDKLKVLSKSLANSSAKVEKRIMENRLQKEESLIFRVTKTNEVSGIEKIETEKLLAQLVETEMNRRLKEDTYKGKKFNAFCHFLGYQARGALPAKFDCDYAYASPSPAHLIKNID
;
A
#
# COMPACT_ATOMS: atom_id res chain seq x y z
N MET A 1 -17.15 24.67 -64.75
CA MET A 1 -17.80 24.56 -63.42
C MET A 1 -17.27 23.40 -62.55
N ALA A 2 -16.47 22.46 -63.07
CA ALA A 2 -15.99 21.31 -62.27
C ALA A 2 -14.84 21.65 -61.29
N TRP A 3 -13.93 22.55 -61.64
CA TRP A 3 -12.73 22.85 -60.83
C TRP A 3 -13.01 23.54 -59.49
N THR A 4 -14.07 24.34 -59.40
CA THR A 4 -14.46 25.01 -58.15
C THR A 4 -15.10 24.04 -57.15
N ALA A 5 -15.86 23.05 -57.63
CA ALA A 5 -16.46 22.01 -56.80
C ALA A 5 -15.39 21.10 -56.17
N THR A 6 -14.38 20.68 -56.94
CA THR A 6 -13.27 19.84 -56.43
C THR A 6 -12.41 20.56 -55.39
N SER A 7 -12.21 21.87 -55.54
CA SER A 7 -11.46 22.68 -54.55
C SER A 7 -12.20 22.80 -53.22
N LEU A 8 -13.53 22.92 -53.24
CA LEU A 8 -14.37 22.99 -52.04
C LEU A 8 -14.46 21.63 -51.31
N THR A 9 -14.56 20.52 -52.05
CA THR A 9 -14.57 19.17 -51.46
C THR A 9 -13.24 18.84 -50.79
N LEU A 10 -12.12 19.21 -51.42
CA LEU A 10 -10.78 19.01 -50.84
C LEU A 10 -10.59 19.76 -49.51
N HIS A 11 -11.16 20.98 -49.40
CA HIS A 11 -11.10 21.75 -48.17
C HIS A 11 -11.95 21.12 -47.06
N SER A 12 -13.13 20.61 -47.39
CA SER A 12 -14.01 19.86 -46.48
C SER A 12 -13.32 18.61 -45.91
N ASP A 13 -12.59 17.87 -46.73
CA ASP A 13 -11.93 16.63 -46.30
C ASP A 13 -10.72 16.89 -45.39
N LYS A 14 -9.96 17.95 -45.63
CA LYS A 14 -8.88 18.39 -44.72
C LYS A 14 -9.43 18.72 -43.32
N LEU A 15 -10.56 19.43 -43.26
CA LEU A 15 -11.22 19.75 -41.98
C LEU A 15 -11.71 18.50 -41.25
N LYS A 16 -12.27 17.51 -41.96
CA LYS A 16 -12.67 16.23 -41.36
C LYS A 16 -11.48 15.48 -40.75
N VAL A 17 -10.34 15.44 -41.46
CA VAL A 17 -9.11 14.79 -40.97
C VAL A 17 -8.60 15.47 -39.71
N LEU A 18 -8.54 16.80 -39.69
CA LEU A 18 -8.10 17.57 -38.51
C LEU A 18 -9.04 17.34 -37.32
N SER A 19 -10.36 17.40 -37.54
CA SER A 19 -11.36 17.13 -36.51
C SER A 19 -11.20 15.73 -35.91
N LYS A 20 -11.02 14.71 -36.76
CA LYS A 20 -10.84 13.33 -36.31
C LYS A 20 -9.51 13.13 -35.58
N SER A 21 -8.44 13.77 -36.04
CA SER A 21 -7.12 13.72 -35.40
C SER A 21 -7.12 14.42 -34.03
N LEU A 22 -7.81 15.56 -33.93
CA LEU A 22 -8.00 16.29 -32.69
C LEU A 22 -8.80 15.46 -31.69
N ALA A 23 -9.95 14.91 -32.10
CA ALA A 23 -10.78 14.05 -31.26
C ALA A 23 -10.00 12.82 -30.75
N ASN A 24 -9.19 12.19 -31.61
CA ASN A 24 -8.36 11.05 -31.22
C ASN A 24 -7.25 11.45 -30.22
N SER A 25 -6.63 12.63 -30.41
CA SER A 25 -5.63 13.15 -29.48
C SER A 25 -6.23 13.53 -28.11
N SER A 26 -7.43 14.13 -28.09
CA SER A 26 -8.16 14.47 -26.86
C SER A 26 -8.52 13.21 -26.08
N ALA A 27 -9.12 12.22 -26.75
CA ALA A 27 -9.49 10.95 -26.13
C ALA A 27 -8.27 10.20 -25.56
N LYS A 28 -7.10 10.31 -26.20
CA LYS A 28 -5.85 9.70 -25.70
C LYS A 28 -5.35 10.36 -24.42
N VAL A 29 -5.46 11.70 -24.32
CA VAL A 29 -5.11 12.43 -23.09
C VAL A 29 -6.08 12.07 -21.97
N GLU A 30 -7.38 12.07 -22.26
CA GLU A 30 -8.42 11.69 -21.29
C GLU A 30 -8.21 10.27 -20.76
N LYS A 31 -7.91 9.30 -21.63
CA LYS A 31 -7.57 7.93 -21.22
C LYS A 31 -6.36 7.89 -20.30
N ARG A 32 -5.30 8.64 -20.60
CA ARG A 32 -4.09 8.70 -19.74
C ARG A 32 -4.38 9.32 -18.38
N ILE A 33 -5.22 10.35 -18.33
CA ILE A 33 -5.62 10.98 -17.08
C ILE A 33 -6.43 10.00 -16.24
N MET A 34 -7.40 9.30 -16.85
CA MET A 34 -8.22 8.31 -16.16
C MET A 34 -7.40 7.13 -15.67
N GLU A 35 -6.49 6.60 -16.49
CA GLU A 35 -5.58 5.52 -16.09
C GLU A 35 -4.74 5.92 -14.87
N ASN A 36 -4.09 7.09 -14.91
CA ASN A 36 -3.31 7.57 -13.77
C ASN A 36 -4.15 7.78 -12.50
N ARG A 37 -5.41 8.19 -12.64
CA ARG A 37 -6.33 8.32 -11.50
C ARG A 37 -6.69 6.96 -10.92
N LEU A 38 -7.04 5.99 -11.78
CA LEU A 38 -7.38 4.65 -11.36
C LEU A 38 -6.19 3.96 -10.67
N GLN A 39 -5.00 4.04 -11.25
CA GLN A 39 -3.77 3.53 -10.63
C GLN A 39 -3.52 4.13 -9.24
N LYS A 40 -3.79 5.43 -9.04
CA LYS A 40 -3.71 6.06 -7.72
C LYS A 40 -4.77 5.54 -6.77
N GLU A 41 -6.03 5.42 -7.21
CA GLU A 41 -7.13 4.90 -6.40
C GLU A 41 -6.86 3.44 -5.98
N GLU A 42 -6.42 2.59 -6.90
CA GLU A 42 -6.01 1.21 -6.61
C GLU A 42 -4.85 1.15 -5.61
N SER A 43 -3.83 2.01 -5.77
CA SER A 43 -2.71 2.08 -4.82
C SER A 43 -3.17 2.51 -3.42
N LEU A 44 -4.15 3.41 -3.33
CA LEU A 44 -4.70 3.88 -2.07
C LEU A 44 -5.52 2.78 -1.41
N ILE A 45 -6.39 2.11 -2.18
CA ILE A 45 -7.18 0.98 -1.70
C ILE A 45 -6.25 -0.12 -1.17
N PHE A 46 -5.21 -0.48 -1.93
CA PHE A 46 -4.22 -1.47 -1.50
C PHE A 46 -3.54 -1.10 -0.18
N ARG A 47 -3.13 0.16 -0.02
CA ARG A 47 -2.52 0.61 1.24
C ARG A 47 -3.49 0.54 2.40
N VAL A 48 -4.72 1.00 2.20
CA VAL A 48 -5.77 0.98 3.23
C VAL A 48 -6.09 -0.46 3.65
N THR A 49 -6.32 -1.36 2.69
CA THR A 49 -6.60 -2.77 3.01
C THR A 49 -5.44 -3.40 3.75
N LYS A 50 -4.19 -3.15 3.32
CA LYS A 50 -3.01 -3.68 4.01
C LYS A 50 -2.86 -3.17 5.44
N THR A 51 -3.10 -1.88 5.66
CA THR A 51 -3.06 -1.32 7.03
C THR A 51 -4.14 -1.92 7.92
N ASN A 52 -5.34 -2.18 7.38
CA ASN A 52 -6.43 -2.79 8.12
C ASN A 52 -6.10 -4.24 8.51
N GLU A 53 -5.53 -5.04 7.59
CA GLU A 53 -5.04 -6.39 7.88
C GLU A 53 -4.02 -6.41 9.03
N VAL A 54 -3.00 -5.55 8.95
CA VAL A 54 -1.94 -5.45 9.99
C VAL A 54 -2.55 -5.04 11.34
N SER A 55 -3.49 -4.10 11.35
CA SER A 55 -4.18 -3.70 12.59
C SER A 55 -5.02 -4.83 13.20
N GLY A 56 -5.51 -5.75 12.39
CA GLY A 56 -6.26 -6.92 12.84
C GLY A 56 -5.35 -7.91 13.56
N ILE A 57 -4.15 -8.14 13.04
CA ILE A 57 -3.15 -9.06 13.62
C ILE A 57 -2.66 -8.54 14.97
N GLU A 58 -2.43 -7.23 15.10
CA GLU A 58 -2.01 -6.60 16.37
C GLU A 58 -3.02 -6.76 17.51
N LYS A 59 -4.30 -7.02 17.19
CA LYS A 59 -5.37 -7.25 18.18
C LYS A 59 -5.46 -8.70 18.66
N ILE A 60 -4.78 -9.63 17.98
CA ILE A 60 -4.80 -11.04 18.37
C ILE A 60 -3.80 -11.24 19.52
N GLU A 61 -4.32 -11.53 20.71
CA GLU A 61 -3.55 -11.81 21.93
C GLU A 61 -2.88 -13.20 21.87
N THR A 62 -1.99 -13.37 20.89
CA THR A 62 -1.30 -14.63 20.57
C THR A 62 -0.55 -15.18 21.78
N GLU A 63 0.02 -14.31 22.60
CA GLU A 63 0.71 -14.64 23.84
C GLU A 63 -0.21 -15.31 24.87
N LYS A 64 -1.49 -14.91 24.93
CA LYS A 64 -2.47 -15.55 25.83
C LYS A 64 -2.90 -16.91 25.30
N LEU A 65 -3.08 -17.04 23.99
CA LEU A 65 -3.36 -18.33 23.35
C LEU A 65 -2.23 -19.34 23.65
N LEU A 66 -0.97 -18.93 23.50
CA LEU A 66 0.18 -19.77 23.82
C LEU A 66 0.23 -20.12 25.31
N ALA A 67 -0.05 -19.16 26.20
CA ALA A 67 -0.11 -19.43 27.64
C ALA A 67 -1.16 -20.49 27.98
N GLN A 68 -2.35 -20.43 27.38
CA GLN A 68 -3.43 -21.41 27.60
C GLN A 68 -3.08 -22.82 27.08
N LEU A 69 -2.45 -22.91 25.91
CA LEU A 69 -2.00 -24.18 25.35
C LEU A 69 -0.94 -24.84 26.24
N VAL A 70 0.03 -24.06 26.72
CA VAL A 70 1.05 -24.55 27.63
C VAL A 70 0.44 -24.96 28.97
N GLU A 71 -0.48 -24.17 29.52
CA GLU A 71 -1.17 -24.53 30.77
C GLU A 71 -1.92 -25.86 30.62
N THR A 72 -2.61 -26.07 29.50
CA THR A 72 -3.33 -27.33 29.19
C THR A 72 -2.37 -28.52 29.15
N GLU A 73 -1.23 -28.36 28.48
CA GLU A 73 -0.22 -29.41 28.36
C GLU A 73 0.46 -29.71 29.71
N MET A 74 0.77 -28.68 30.51
CA MET A 74 1.35 -28.87 31.85
C MET A 74 0.37 -29.56 32.80
N ASN A 75 -0.92 -29.23 32.72
CA ASN A 75 -1.95 -29.91 33.48
C ASN A 75 -2.11 -31.39 33.07
N ARG A 76 -1.97 -31.71 31.78
CA ARG A 76 -1.96 -33.09 31.28
C ARG A 76 -0.79 -33.88 31.87
N ARG A 77 0.42 -33.32 31.84
CA ARG A 77 1.62 -33.97 32.39
C ARG A 77 1.57 -34.15 33.91
N LEU A 78 0.95 -33.22 34.63
CA LEU A 78 0.73 -33.34 36.07
C LEU A 78 -0.21 -34.52 36.39
N LYS A 79 -1.26 -34.73 35.58
CA LYS A 79 -2.18 -35.88 35.72
C LYS A 79 -1.48 -37.21 35.41
N GLU A 80 -0.56 -37.22 34.45
CA GLU A 80 0.22 -38.39 34.06
C GLU A 80 1.40 -38.68 35.01
N ASP A 81 1.58 -37.89 36.09
CA ASP A 81 2.73 -37.90 37.01
C ASP A 81 4.10 -37.77 36.32
N THR A 82 4.12 -37.28 35.07
CA THR A 82 5.35 -37.05 34.29
C THR A 82 5.97 -35.69 34.57
N TYR A 83 5.25 -34.81 35.28
CA TYR A 83 5.72 -33.50 35.69
C TYR A 83 5.53 -33.28 37.20
N LYS A 84 6.64 -33.09 37.92
CA LYS A 84 6.68 -32.88 39.38
C LYS A 84 6.99 -31.44 39.78
N GLY A 85 6.97 -30.51 38.82
CA GLY A 85 7.27 -29.11 39.06
C GLY A 85 6.09 -28.34 39.66
N LYS A 86 6.31 -27.04 39.94
CA LYS A 86 5.26 -26.15 40.45
C LYS A 86 4.20 -25.90 39.37
N LYS A 87 3.00 -25.49 39.81
CA LYS A 87 1.91 -25.06 38.93
C LYS A 87 2.41 -24.00 37.96
N PHE A 88 2.16 -24.20 36.67
CA PHE A 88 2.50 -23.25 35.62
C PHE A 88 1.73 -21.94 35.83
N ASN A 89 2.43 -20.80 35.71
CA ASN A 89 1.84 -19.47 35.75
C ASN A 89 2.55 -18.60 34.72
N ALA A 90 1.81 -18.10 33.73
CA ALA A 90 2.35 -17.30 32.64
C ALA A 90 1.94 -15.83 32.79
N PHE A 91 2.91 -14.94 32.59
CA PHE A 91 2.67 -13.50 32.49
C PHE A 91 2.88 -13.04 31.05
N CYS A 92 1.80 -12.61 30.42
CA CYS A 92 1.78 -12.11 29.05
C CYS A 92 2.02 -10.59 29.04
N HIS A 93 2.99 -10.12 28.26
CA HIS A 93 3.26 -8.69 28.05
C HIS A 93 3.21 -8.36 26.57
N PHE A 94 2.37 -7.38 26.21
CA PHE A 94 2.32 -6.83 24.86
C PHE A 94 3.03 -5.48 24.81
N LEU A 95 4.10 -5.37 24.01
CA LEU A 95 4.95 -4.18 23.91
C LEU A 95 4.92 -3.52 22.53
N GLY A 96 3.77 -3.51 21.85
CA GLY A 96 3.66 -2.98 20.49
C GLY A 96 3.59 -1.44 20.41
N TYR A 97 2.57 -0.84 21.02
CA TYR A 97 2.22 0.58 20.79
C TYR A 97 3.29 1.56 21.28
N GLN A 98 3.80 1.31 22.48
CA GLN A 98 4.82 2.13 23.15
C GLN A 98 6.12 2.28 22.35
N ALA A 99 6.48 1.30 21.52
CA ALA A 99 7.71 1.37 20.72
C ALA A 99 7.60 2.32 19.50
N ARG A 100 6.37 2.62 19.04
CA ARG A 100 6.16 3.44 17.82
C ARG A 100 6.32 4.95 18.04
N GLY A 101 6.18 5.42 19.28
CA GLY A 101 6.35 6.82 19.66
C GLY A 101 7.70 7.13 20.33
N ALA A 102 8.60 6.15 20.41
CA ALA A 102 9.90 6.32 21.03
C ALA A 102 10.81 7.21 20.17
N LEU A 103 11.76 7.89 20.81
CA LEU A 103 12.79 8.64 20.09
C LEU A 103 13.60 7.67 19.20
N PRO A 104 13.85 8.01 17.93
CA PRO A 104 14.62 7.16 17.03
C PRO A 104 16.05 6.98 17.56
N ALA A 105 16.61 5.79 17.38
CA ALA A 105 18.00 5.56 17.72
C ALA A 105 18.90 6.33 16.75
N LYS A 106 20.17 6.57 17.14
CA LYS A 106 21.17 7.17 16.23
C LYS A 106 21.24 6.43 14.89
N PHE A 107 21.13 5.10 14.93
CA PHE A 107 21.07 4.25 13.73
C PHE A 107 19.90 4.59 12.80
N ASP A 108 18.69 4.76 13.33
CA ASP A 108 17.50 5.10 12.55
C ASP A 108 17.64 6.48 11.90
N CYS A 109 18.22 7.44 12.62
CA CYS A 109 18.49 8.79 12.12
C CYS A 109 19.53 8.78 10.98
N ASP A 110 20.66 8.09 11.18
CA ASP A 110 21.71 7.98 10.17
C ASP A 110 21.19 7.27 8.91
N TYR A 111 20.39 6.21 9.07
CA TYR A 111 19.77 5.49 7.96
C TYR A 111 18.74 6.34 7.20
N ALA A 112 17.84 7.03 7.92
CA ALA A 112 16.84 7.91 7.30
C ALA A 112 17.49 9.10 6.57
N TYR A 113 18.63 9.59 7.06
CA TYR A 113 19.40 10.65 6.41
C TYR A 113 20.11 10.14 5.14
N ALA A 114 20.68 8.94 5.18
CA ALA A 114 21.39 8.33 4.05
C ALA A 114 20.47 7.85 2.91
N SER A 115 19.17 7.64 3.20
CA SER A 115 18.16 7.27 2.22
C SER A 115 17.28 8.47 1.86
N PRO A 116 17.75 9.40 1.01
CA PRO A 116 16.95 10.56 0.63
C PRO A 116 15.70 10.09 -0.09
N SER A 117 14.54 10.60 0.33
CA SER A 117 13.31 10.37 -0.43
C SER A 117 13.50 10.90 -1.87
N PRO A 118 12.91 10.26 -2.89
CA PRO A 118 12.94 10.75 -4.26
C PRO A 118 12.46 12.21 -4.38
N ALA A 119 11.64 12.69 -3.44
CA ALA A 119 11.15 14.07 -3.41
C ALA A 119 12.26 15.12 -3.26
N HIS A 120 13.43 14.77 -2.69
CA HIS A 120 14.58 15.68 -2.63
C HIS A 120 15.29 15.78 -4.00
N LEU A 121 15.19 14.75 -4.85
CA LEU A 121 15.81 14.69 -6.17
C LEU A 121 14.97 15.40 -7.26
N ILE A 122 13.65 15.52 -7.08
CA ILE A 122 12.76 16.20 -8.04
C ILE A 122 12.93 17.73 -8.00
N LYS A 123 13.47 18.30 -6.91
CA LYS A 123 13.71 19.75 -6.79
C LYS A 123 14.92 20.27 -7.58
N ASN A 124 15.73 19.39 -8.17
CA ASN A 124 16.94 19.77 -8.92
C ASN A 124 16.82 19.48 -10.43
N ILE A 125 15.59 19.29 -10.94
CA ILE A 125 15.30 19.23 -12.38
C ILE A 125 14.60 20.54 -12.73
N ASP A 126 15.39 21.60 -12.83
CA ASP A 126 15.09 22.82 -13.60
C ASP A 126 16.20 22.98 -14.65
#